data_AF-A0A1G7FLL8-F1
#
_entry.id   AF-A0A1G7FLL8-F1
#
_cell.length_a   1.000
_cell.length_b   1.000
_cell.length_c   1.000
_cell.angle_alpha   90.00
_cell.angle_beta   90.00
_cell.angle_gamma   90.00
#
_symmetry.space_group_name_H-M   'P 1'
#
loop_
_entity.id
_entity.type
_entity.pdbx_description
1 polymer ?
#
loop_
_entity_poly.entity_id
_entity_poly.type
_entity_poly.pdbx_seq_one_letter_code
_entity_poly.pdbx_strand_id
1 'polypeptide(L)' 'MTSLTFWTSMDRDFMWRWHCFDGKNVAMHSTESYFNRSDAEIAIAQAKRQMIQALAS' A
#
# COMPACT_ATOMS: atom_id res chain seq x y z
N MET A 1 -4.62 0.13 -19.39
CA MET A 1 -4.99 0.44 -18.00
C MET A 1 -4.03 -0.34 -17.11
N THR A 2 -3.13 0.33 -16.41
CA THR A 2 -2.14 -0.32 -15.55
C THR A 2 -2.86 -0.83 -14.30
N SER A 3 -2.82 -2.13 -14.04
CA SER A 3 -3.50 -2.70 -12.86
C SER A 3 -2.62 -2.49 -11.63
N LEU A 4 -3.10 -1.73 -10.64
CA LEU A 4 -2.41 -1.56 -9.37
C LEU A 4 -2.80 -2.70 -8.42
N THR A 5 -1.80 -3.47 -8.00
CA THR A 5 -1.97 -4.57 -7.04
C THR A 5 -1.41 -4.15 -5.68
N PHE A 6 -2.21 -4.33 -4.63
CA PHE A 6 -1.81 -4.01 -3.26
C PHE A 6 -1.76 -5.27 -2.41
N TRP A 7 -0.78 -5.36 -1.52
CA TRP A 7 -0.68 -6.46 -0.56
C TRP A 7 -0.01 -5.98 0.73
N THR A 8 -0.17 -6.78 1.78
CA THR A 8 0.50 -6.58 3.06
C THR A 8 1.57 -7.64 3.27
N SER A 9 2.63 -7.27 3.99
CA SER A 9 3.68 -8.17 4.43
C SER A 9 4.12 -7.80 5.84
N MET A 10 4.51 -8.78 6.63
CA MET A 10 5.19 -8.54 7.90
C MET A 10 6.70 -8.41 7.66
N ASP A 11 7.35 -7.43 8.28
CA ASP A 11 8.80 -7.26 8.24
C ASP A 11 9.53 -8.03 9.36
N ARG A 12 10.84 -7.82 9.49
CA ARG A 12 11.68 -8.53 10.47
C ARG A 12 11.43 -8.09 11.92
N ASP A 13 10.82 -6.92 12.11
CA ASP A 13 10.49 -6.34 13.41
C ASP A 13 9.06 -6.69 13.83
N PHE A 14 8.44 -7.68 13.16
CA PHE A 14 7.05 -8.10 13.34
C PHE A 14 6.02 -6.99 13.05
N MET A 15 6.40 -6.02 12.23
CA MET A 15 5.50 -4.93 11.83
C MET A 15 4.91 -5.18 10.45
N TRP A 16 3.63 -4.93 10.31
CA TRP A 16 2.91 -4.98 9.05
C TRP A 16 3.20 -3.73 8.22
N ARG A 17 3.44 -3.94 6.92
CA ARG A 17 3.59 -2.90 5.91
C ARG A 17 2.70 -3.21 4.72
N TRP A 18 2.36 -2.19 3.96
CA TRP A 18 1.67 -2.36 2.68
C TRP A 18 2.54 -1.94 1.51
N HIS A 19 2.28 -2.54 0.35
CA HIS A 19 3.01 -2.30 -0.89
C HIS A 19 2.03 -2.16 -2.05
N CYS A 20 2.47 -1.48 -3.10
CA CYS A 20 1.75 -1.28 -4.35
C CYS A 20 2.66 -1.63 -5.53
N PHE A 21 2.15 -2.46 -6.44
CA PHE A 21 2.83 -2.91 -7.65
C PHE A 21 2.02 -2.49 -8.87
N ASP A 22 2.67 -1.89 -9.85
CA ASP A 22 2.03 -1.42 -11.09
C ASP A 22 2.02 -2.46 -12.23
N GLY A 23 2.39 -3.72 -11.93
CA GLY A 23 2.55 -4.76 -12.94
C GLY A 23 3.97 -4.89 -13.49
N LYS A 24 4.86 -3.93 -13.22
CA LYS A 24 6.27 -3.96 -13.64
C LYS A 24 7.22 -3.77 -12.46
N ASN A 25 6.94 -2.80 -11.58
CA ASN A 25 7.76 -2.44 -10.44
C ASN A 25 6.91 -2.19 -9.19
N VAL A 26 7.56 -2.23 -8.03
CA VAL A 26 6.97 -1.68 -6.81
C VAL A 26 6.84 -0.18 -7.01
N ALA A 27 5.61 0.29 -7.18
CA ALA A 27 5.30 1.69 -7.43
C ALA A 27 5.37 2.52 -6.14
N MET A 28 4.96 1.91 -5.02
CA MET A 28 4.93 2.58 -3.72
C MET A 28 4.95 1.54 -2.60
N HIS A 29 5.51 1.90 -1.45
CA HIS A 29 5.44 1.14 -0.21
C HIS A 29 5.09 2.04 0.96
N SER A 30 4.55 1.47 2.04
CA SER A 30 4.29 2.21 3.26
C SER A 30 5.59 2.68 3.89
N THR A 31 5.68 3.96 4.18
CA THR A 31 6.70 4.52 5.08
C THR A 31 6.40 4.19 6.54
N GLU A 32 5.11 4.00 6.83
CA GLU A 32 4.60 3.58 8.13
C GLU A 32 4.67 2.07 8.32
N SER A 33 4.77 1.67 9.58
CA SER A 33 4.79 0.29 10.07
C SER A 33 3.65 0.12 11.07
N TYR A 34 2.87 -0.94 10.92
CA TYR A 34 1.64 -1.17 11.69
C TYR A 34 1.77 -2.40 12.57
N PHE A 35 1.26 -2.35 13.81
CA PHE A 35 1.27 -3.53 14.68
C PHE A 35 0.29 -4.62 14.20
N ASN A 36 -0.83 -4.22 13.60
CA ASN A 36 -1.86 -5.14 13.14
C ASN A 36 -1.97 -5.14 11.61
N ARG A 37 -2.25 -6.32 11.05
CA ARG A 37 -2.52 -6.47 9.61
C ARG A 37 -3.69 -5.62 9.15
N SER A 38 -4.76 -5.54 9.95
CA SER A 38 -5.96 -4.77 9.64
C SER A 38 -5.67 -3.29 9.45
N ASP A 39 -4.75 -2.73 10.24
CA ASP A 39 -4.40 -1.31 10.16
C ASP A 39 -3.65 -1.02 8.85
N ALA A 40 -2.75 -1.92 8.44
CA ALA A 40 -2.10 -1.85 7.13
C ALA A 40 -3.09 -1.97 5.97
N GLU A 41 -4.12 -2.81 6.09
CA GLU A 41 -5.18 -2.95 5.07
C GLU A 41 -6.09 -1.70 4.99
N ILE A 42 -6.40 -1.08 6.12
CA ILE A 42 -7.12 0.22 6.15
C ILE A 42 -6.28 1.30 5.47
N ALA A 43 -4.97 1.33 5.73
CA ALA A 43 -4.06 2.27 5.08
C ALA A 43 -3.99 2.08 3.55
N ILE A 44 -4.07 0.84 3.04
CA ILE A 44 -4.21 0.58 1.59
C ILE A 44 -5.44 1.28 1.02
N ALA A 45 -6.58 1.24 1.72
CA ALA A 45 -7.81 1.88 1.25
C ALA A 45 -7.66 3.40 1.16
N GLN A 46 -6.92 4.02 2.09
CA GLN A 46 -6.63 5.45 2.06
C GLN A 46 -5.64 5.81 0.94
N ALA A 47 -4.57 5.03 0.77
CA ALA A 47 -3.59 5.21 -0.30
C ALA A 47 -4.26 5.14 -1.69
N LYS A 48 -5.17 4.18 -1.90
CA LYS A 48 -5.96 4.09 -3.14
C LYS A 48 -6.76 5.37 -3.41
N ARG A 49 -7.41 5.95 -2.39
CA ARG A 49 -8.18 7.19 -2.55
C ARG A 49 -7.29 8.37 -2.90
N GLN A 50 -6.14 8.50 -2.24
CA GLN A 50 -5.18 9.57 -2.53
C GLN A 50 -4.62 9.46 -3.96
N MET A 51 -4.29 8.25 -4.42
CA MET A 51 -3.82 8.05 -5.80
C MET A 51 -4.90 8.43 -6.83
N ILE A 52 -6.15 8.05 -6.60
CA ILE A 52 -7.26 8.43 -7.49
C ILE A 52 -7.43 9.95 -7.52
N GLN A 53 -7.34 10.62 -6.37
CA GLN A 53 -7.44 12.08 -6.29
C GLN A 53 -6.28 12.78 -7.02
N ALA A 54 -5.05 12.32 -6.83
CA ALA A 54 -3.86 12.88 -7.50
C ALA A 54 -3.87 12.68 -9.03
N LEU A 55 -4.54 11.64 -9.54
CA LEU A 55 -4.71 11.42 -10.98
C LEU A 55 -5.86 12.26 -11.58
N ALA A 56 -6.76 12.79 -10.75
CA ALA A 56 -7.89 13.59 -11.17
C ALA A 56 -7.62 15.11 -11.15
N SER A 57 -6.49 15.53 -10.56
CA SER A 57 -5.96 16.90 -10.55
C SER A 57 -4.96 17.13 -11.67
#